data_AF-A0A527FM07-F1
#
_entry.id   AF-A0A527FM07-F1
#
_cell.length_a   1.000
_cell.length_b   1.000
_cell.length_c   1.000
_cell.angle_alpha   90.00
_cell.angle_beta   90.00
_cell.angle_gamma   90.00
#
_symmetry.space_group_name_H-M   'P 1'
#
loop_
_entity.id
_entity.type
_entity.pdbx_description
1 polymer ?
#
loop_
_entity_poly.entity_id
_entity_poly.type
_entity_poly.pdbx_seq_one_letter_code
_entity_poly.pdbx_strand_id
1 'polypeptide(L)' 'MNAVKHPIKRSFVFFLIPDFTMIAFATALDPLRSANRMLGYEAYRWRLASIDGKPVRASNGVECAVNT' A
#
# COMPACT_ATOMS: atom_id res chain seq x y z
N MET A 1 -6.93 -20.61 30.19
CA MET A 1 -7.65 -19.63 29.35
C MET A 1 -6.62 -18.98 28.42
N ASN A 2 -6.56 -19.39 27.15
CA ASN A 2 -5.62 -18.79 26.20
C ASN A 2 -6.30 -17.57 25.56
N ALA A 3 -5.82 -16.37 25.89
CA ALA A 3 -6.27 -15.15 25.23
C ALA A 3 -5.94 -15.24 23.73
N VAL A 4 -6.95 -15.19 22.89
CA VAL A 4 -6.78 -15.07 21.43
C VAL A 4 -6.16 -13.69 21.17
N LYS A 5 -4.82 -13.64 21.02
CA LYS A 5 -4.12 -12.43 20.61
C LYS A 5 -4.64 -12.02 19.23
N HIS A 6 -5.35 -10.90 19.17
CA HIS A 6 -5.71 -10.32 17.90
C HIS A 6 -4.43 -9.79 17.24
N PRO A 7 -4.12 -10.21 16.01
CA PRO A 7 -2.92 -9.74 15.34
C PRO A 7 -3.01 -8.22 15.14
N ILE A 8 -1.98 -7.49 15.57
CA ILE A 8 -1.90 -6.04 15.36
C ILE A 8 -1.82 -5.78 13.87
N LYS A 9 -2.88 -5.22 13.30
CA LYS A 9 -2.93 -4.78 11.90
C LYS A 9 -2.31 -3.41 11.78
N ARG A 10 -1.40 -3.21 10.82
CA ARG A 10 -0.79 -1.91 10.51
C ARG A 10 -1.34 -1.41 9.19
N SER A 11 -1.60 -0.11 9.11
CA SER A 11 -2.13 0.54 7.90
C SER A 11 -1.15 1.58 7.39
N PHE A 12 -0.87 1.54 6.08
CA PHE A 12 -0.03 2.51 5.38
C PHE A 12 -0.88 3.34 4.41
N VAL A 13 -0.50 4.60 4.23
CA VAL A 13 -1.05 5.45 3.17
C VAL A 13 0.11 5.84 2.26
N PHE A 14 0.03 5.44 1.00
CA PHE A 14 0.96 5.90 -0.03
C PHE A 14 0.35 7.14 -0.69
N PHE A 15 0.89 8.30 -0.34
CA PHE A 15 0.50 9.56 -0.98
C PHE A 15 1.28 9.70 -2.29
N LEU A 16 0.56 9.65 -3.40
CA LEU A 16 1.14 9.74 -4.74
C LEU A 16 1.19 11.20 -5.18
N ILE A 17 2.33 11.59 -5.73
CA ILE A 17 2.54 12.88 -6.40
C ILE A 17 2.83 12.64 -7.88
N PRO A 18 2.54 13.61 -8.78
CA PRO A 18 2.90 13.48 -10.18
C PRO A 18 4.37 13.08 -10.36
N ASP A 19 4.62 12.22 -11.34
CA ASP A 19 5.95 11.72 -11.70
C ASP A 19 6.66 10.92 -10.60
N PHE A 20 5.91 10.36 -9.64
CA PHE A 20 6.47 9.40 -8.69
C PHE A 20 7.10 8.19 -9.41
N THR A 21 8.15 7.63 -8.81
CA THR A 21 8.86 6.49 -9.38
C THR A 21 8.05 5.19 -9.19
N MET A 22 7.55 4.61 -10.29
CA MET A 22 6.77 3.37 -10.26
C MET A 22 7.54 2.21 -9.59
N ILE A 23 8.84 2.06 -9.87
CA ILE A 23 9.62 0.97 -9.28
C ILE A 23 9.74 1.12 -7.76
N ALA A 24 9.95 2.34 -7.25
CA ALA A 24 10.04 2.60 -5.82
C ALA A 24 8.70 2.31 -5.12
N PHE A 25 7.58 2.73 -5.74
CA PHE A 25 6.24 2.43 -5.24
C PHE A 25 5.97 0.91 -5.19
N ALA A 26 6.26 0.18 -6.27
CA ALA A 26 6.08 -1.26 -6.32
C ALA A 26 6.97 -2.00 -5.30
N THR A 27 8.24 -1.60 -5.19
CA THR A 27 9.18 -2.17 -4.20
C THR A 27 8.75 -1.90 -2.76
N ALA A 28 8.06 -0.80 -2.48
CA ALA A 28 7.52 -0.54 -1.14
C ALA A 28 6.32 -1.45 -0.80
N LEU A 29 5.51 -1.82 -1.79
CA LEU A 29 4.36 -2.71 -1.60
C LEU A 29 4.75 -4.19 -1.47
N ASP A 30 5.75 -4.62 -2.22
CA ASP A 30 6.16 -6.02 -2.29
C ASP A 30 6.48 -6.69 -0.93
N PRO A 31 7.19 -6.06 0.02
CA PRO A 31 7.43 -6.67 1.33
C PRO A 31 6.14 -6.78 2.15
N LEU A 32 5.22 -5.81 2.08
CA LEU A 32 3.94 -5.86 2.80
C LEU A 32 3.08 -7.01 2.28
N ARG A 33 2.99 -7.15 0.95
CA ARG A 33 2.29 -8.26 0.28
C ARG A 33 2.92 -9.61 0.62
N SER A 34 4.25 -9.70 0.58
CA SER A 34 4.98 -10.92 0.87
C SER A 34 4.81 -11.33 2.33
N ALA A 35 4.87 -10.38 3.26
CA ALA A 35 4.64 -10.64 4.67
C ALA A 35 3.21 -11.14 4.92
N ASN A 36 2.19 -10.52 4.32
CA ASN A 36 0.81 -11.01 4.42
C ASN A 36 0.67 -12.45 3.90
N ARG A 37 1.32 -12.77 2.76
CA ARG A 37 1.33 -14.12 2.20
C ARG A 37 1.99 -15.14 3.13
N MET A 38 3.15 -14.80 3.71
CA MET A 38 3.88 -15.68 4.62
C MET A 38 3.17 -15.88 5.96
N LEU A 39 2.48 -14.86 6.45
CA LEU A 39 1.74 -14.91 7.72
C LEU A 39 0.40 -15.64 7.61
N GLY A 40 -0.15 -15.78 6.40
CA GLY A 40 -1.46 -16.41 6.18
C GLY A 40 -2.64 -15.55 6.63
N TYR A 41 -2.41 -14.30 7.02
CA TYR A 41 -3.43 -13.32 7.35
C TYR A 41 -2.95 -11.91 6.98
N GLU A 42 -3.90 -10.97 6.94
CA GLU A 42 -3.65 -9.58 6.59
C GLU A 42 -3.11 -8.78 7.78
N ALA A 43 -1.79 -8.84 7.99
CA ALA A 43 -1.08 -8.08 9.01
C ALA A 43 -0.86 -6.61 8.59
N TYR A 44 -0.76 -6.38 7.29
CA TYR A 44 -0.50 -5.07 6.68
C TYR A 44 -1.60 -4.70 5.69
N ARG A 45 -2.16 -3.51 5.86
CA ARG A 45 -3.10 -2.87 4.92
C ARG A 45 -2.45 -1.64 4.33
N TRP A 46 -2.86 -1.28 3.12
CA TRP A 46 -2.47 -0.03 2.51
C TRP A 46 -3.59 0.54 1.65
N ARG A 47 -3.52 1.84 1.40
CA ARG A 47 -4.34 2.55 0.43
C ARG A 47 -3.52 3.61 -0.29
N LEU A 48 -3.97 3.99 -1.47
CA LEU A 48 -3.35 5.06 -2.25
C LEU A 48 -4.17 6.34 -2.04
N ALA A 49 -3.47 7.47 -1.92
CA ALA A 49 -4.09 8.78 -1.80
C ALA A 49 -3.42 9.77 -2.75
N SER A 50 -4.16 10.78 -3.19
CA SER A 50 -3.61 11.93 -3.89
C SER A 50 -4.14 13.22 -3.29
N ILE A 51 -3.67 14.36 -3.78
CA ILE A 51 -4.09 15.66 -3.25
C ILE A 51 -5.57 15.97 -3.52
N ASP A 52 -6.11 15.43 -4.61
CA ASP A 52 -7.46 15.73 -5.11
C ASP A 52 -8.34 14.47 -5.26
N GLY A 53 -7.87 13.32 -4.76
CA GLY A 53 -8.55 12.04 -4.87
C GLY A 53 -8.62 11.48 -6.29
N LYS A 54 -7.90 12.06 -7.26
CA LYS A 54 -7.85 11.57 -8.64
C LYS A 54 -6.64 10.67 -8.88
N PRO A 55 -6.69 9.81 -9.91
CA PRO A 55 -5.54 9.00 -10.30
C PRO A 55 -4.28 9.84 -10.54
N VAL A 56 -3.13 9.28 -10.19
CA VAL A 56 -1.83 9.95 -10.32
C VAL A 56 -0.96 9.19 -11.30
N ARG A 57 -0.35 9.92 -12.24
CA ARG A 57 0.56 9.39 -13.24
C ARG A 57 1.98 9.26 -12.67
N ALA A 58 2.54 8.06 -12.79
CA ALA A 58 3.94 7.79 -12.47
C ALA A 58 4.87 8.27 -13.59
N SER A 59 6.17 8.36 -13.30
CA SER A 59 7.20 8.82 -14.26
C SER A 59 7.32 7.97 -15.53
N ASN A 60 6.77 6.75 -15.53
CA ASN A 60 6.71 5.87 -16.69
C ASN A 60 5.40 5.98 -17.50
N GLY A 61 4.54 6.95 -17.18
CA GLY A 61 3.29 7.21 -17.88
C GLY A 61 2.09 6.34 -17.46
N VAL A 62 2.29 5.37 -16.56
CA VAL A 62 1.19 4.56 -15.99
C VAL A 62 0.41 5.39 -14.98
N GLU A 63 -0.91 5.26 -15.02
CA GLU A 63 -1.82 5.97 -14.12
C GLU A 63 -2.33 5.03 -13.02
N CYS A 64 -2.18 5.44 -11.76
CA CYS A 64 -2.62 4.68 -10.60
C CYS A 64 -3.87 5.31 -10.00
N ALA A 65 -4.97 4.55 -9.94
CA ALA A 65 -6.16 4.95 -9.22
C ALA A 65 -5.89 5.09 -7.72
N VAL A 66 -6.56 6.05 -7.06
CA VAL A 66 -6.46 6.27 -5.61
C VAL A 66 -7.81 6.14 -4.94
N ASN A 67 -7.80 6.08 -3.60
CA ASN A 67 -8.98 5.79 -2.79
C ASN A 67 -9.43 7.01 -1.95
N THR A 68 -8.66 8.11 -1.99
CA THR A 68 -8.91 9.38 -1.29
C THR A 68 -8.03 10.47 -1.84
#